data_AF-A0A2G9Z1K0-F1
#
_entry.id   AF-A0A2G9Z1K0-F1
#
_cell.length_a   1.000
_cell.length_b   1.000
_cell.length_c   1.000
_cell.angle_alpha   90.00
_cell.angle_beta   90.00
_cell.angle_gamma   90.00
#
_symmetry.space_group_name_H-M   'P 1'
#
loop_
_entity.id
_entity.type
_entity.pdbx_description
1 polymer ?
#
loop_
_entity_poly.entity_id
_entity_poly.type
_entity_poly.pdbx_seq_one_letter_code
_entity_poly.pdbx_strand_id
1 'polypeptide(L)'
;MWFDLTKTTALEAKKYQQYKRWQNFLYLFAVLTAAYLSFKILFPSQFFEFSFNNSSAKSNTVSFVNINNSGKLQNGLMKKDATLSFAASSPSLFSKALVQFELDKKSQKIDTGKIIVRKSYQAFFYPEGNPVEIETYLHTRSQQQFGDGSLVSYGNSIYVVNNNQVMPIDSSETFLALGYAWENVLSIDADLFSAYTKGSLLTLYSAHPNGTVFQTDTDKKYIIRNGKKYPLPSDFTATAAVRVSEKSFALSADCQLQKDVLTFRKYSCDLPLDRLQDIPGKDYLMTAEFSNDIQLQNIFVELKKDATIANLKLSLSNLIKRSKENYVPTISNQ
;
A
#
# COMPACT_ATOMS: atom_id res chain seq x y z
N MET A 1 -31.80 -14.51 31.06
CA MET A 1 -30.96 -13.34 31.39
C MET A 1 -30.27 -13.65 32.71
N TRP A 2 -29.00 -14.06 32.69
CA TRP A 2 -28.28 -14.64 33.86
C TRP A 2 -27.63 -13.59 34.77
N PHE A 3 -27.51 -12.34 34.31
CA PHE A 3 -27.08 -11.18 35.08
C PHE A 3 -28.27 -10.25 35.35
N ASP A 4 -28.93 -10.45 36.50
CA ASP A 4 -29.91 -9.51 37.03
C ASP A 4 -29.48 -9.12 38.46
N LEU A 5 -28.79 -7.98 38.55
CA LEU A 5 -28.29 -7.41 39.81
C LEU A 5 -29.40 -6.73 40.64
N THR A 6 -30.67 -6.84 40.23
CA THR A 6 -31.81 -6.12 40.82
C THR A 6 -32.93 -7.03 41.34
N LYS A 7 -32.65 -8.31 41.60
CA LYS A 7 -33.66 -9.30 42.06
C LYS A 7 -34.48 -8.89 43.30
N THR A 8 -34.00 -7.94 44.11
CA THR A 8 -34.62 -7.52 45.38
C THR A 8 -35.10 -6.06 45.41
N THR A 9 -34.88 -5.27 44.35
CA THR A 9 -35.26 -3.85 44.32
C THR A 9 -36.60 -3.64 43.59
N ALA A 10 -37.68 -3.48 44.35
CA ALA A 10 -38.98 -3.07 43.82
C ALA A 10 -38.99 -1.57 43.52
N LEU A 11 -38.75 -1.19 42.26
CA LEU A 11 -38.90 0.19 41.79
C LEU A 11 -40.39 0.58 41.71
N GLU A 12 -40.73 1.80 42.15
CA GLU A 12 -42.05 2.39 41.89
C GLU A 12 -42.37 2.34 40.39
N ALA A 13 -43.64 2.09 40.02
CA ALA A 13 -44.05 1.81 38.64
C ALA A 13 -43.53 2.85 37.62
N LYS A 14 -43.53 4.14 37.98
CA LYS A 14 -43.01 5.24 37.13
C LYS A 14 -41.49 5.15 36.92
N LYS A 15 -40.73 4.83 37.97
CA LYS A 15 -39.26 4.66 37.90
C LYS A 15 -38.90 3.38 37.16
N TYR A 16 -39.69 2.31 37.31
CA TYR A 16 -39.52 1.07 36.54
C TYR A 16 -39.73 1.30 35.03
N GLN A 17 -40.78 2.03 34.64
CA GLN A 17 -41.01 2.40 33.25
C GLN A 17 -39.86 3.26 32.69
N GLN A 18 -39.34 4.20 33.47
CA GLN A 18 -38.20 5.02 33.08
C GLN A 18 -36.93 4.17 32.92
N TYR A 19 -36.66 3.26 33.85
CA TYR A 19 -35.56 2.28 33.75
C TYR A 19 -35.67 1.44 32.48
N LYS A 20 -36.85 0.88 32.18
CA LYS A 20 -37.07 0.09 30.95
C LYS A 20 -36.85 0.89 29.67
N ARG A 21 -37.25 2.17 29.64
CA ARG A 21 -36.97 3.07 28.51
C ARG A 21 -35.46 3.28 28.32
N TRP A 22 -34.73 3.56 29.40
CA TRP A 22 -33.27 3.71 29.35
C TRP A 22 -32.55 2.42 28.98
N GLN A 23 -33.02 1.28 29.49
CA GLN A 23 -32.48 -0.04 29.14
C GLN A 23 -32.67 -0.33 27.65
N ASN A 24 -33.87 -0.10 27.10
CA ASN A 24 -34.13 -0.26 25.67
C ASN A 24 -33.31 0.71 24.81
N PHE A 25 -33.18 1.96 25.26
CA PHE A 25 -32.32 2.95 24.60
C PHE A 25 -30.86 2.48 24.58
N LEU A 26 -30.34 1.99 25.71
CA LEU A 26 -28.97 1.49 25.81
C LEU A 26 -28.73 0.28 24.90
N TYR A 27 -29.68 -0.66 24.82
CA TYR A 27 -29.59 -1.80 23.89
C TYR A 27 -29.66 -1.36 22.43
N LEU A 28 -30.57 -0.46 22.08
CA LEU A 28 -30.65 0.08 20.72
C LEU A 28 -29.36 0.80 20.35
N PHE A 29 -28.85 1.65 21.24
CA PHE A 29 -27.58 2.35 21.05
C PHE A 29 -26.43 1.35 20.85
N ALA A 30 -26.29 0.34 21.71
CA ALA A 30 -25.25 -0.68 21.58
C ALA A 30 -25.32 -1.43 20.25
N VAL A 31 -26.52 -1.82 19.80
CA VAL A 31 -26.72 -2.49 18.51
C VAL A 31 -26.36 -1.57 17.34
N LEU A 32 -26.77 -0.31 17.38
CA LEU A 32 -26.44 0.67 16.33
C LEU A 32 -24.93 0.95 16.28
N THR A 33 -24.27 1.08 17.44
CA THR A 33 -22.81 1.23 17.51
C THR A 33 -22.11 -0.01 16.97
N ALA A 34 -22.54 -1.21 17.36
CA ALA A 34 -21.97 -2.46 16.84
C ALA A 34 -22.15 -2.58 15.33
N ALA A 35 -23.32 -2.22 14.79
CA ALA A 35 -23.59 -2.20 13.36
C ALA A 35 -22.70 -1.18 12.63
N TYR A 36 -22.54 0.03 13.18
CA TYR A 36 -21.67 1.06 12.62
C TYR A 36 -20.19 0.63 12.59
N LEU A 37 -19.68 0.07 13.69
CA LEU A 37 -18.31 -0.43 13.75
C LEU A 37 -18.10 -1.61 12.80
N SER A 38 -19.05 -2.54 12.76
CA SER A 38 -19.00 -3.67 11.81
C SER A 38 -18.95 -3.18 10.37
N PHE A 39 -19.77 -2.17 10.03
CA PHE A 39 -19.76 -1.56 8.71
C PHE A 39 -18.39 -0.94 8.38
N LYS A 40 -17.78 -0.20 9.32
CA LYS A 40 -16.45 0.40 9.14
C LYS A 40 -15.34 -0.64 8.97
N ILE A 41 -15.43 -1.78 9.64
CA ILE A 41 -14.48 -2.89 9.52
C ILE A 41 -14.64 -3.60 8.17
N LEU A 42 -15.88 -3.83 7.73
CA LEU A 42 -16.18 -4.56 6.49
C LEU A 42 -15.95 -3.72 5.24
N PHE A 43 -16.16 -2.40 5.33
CA PHE A 43 -16.05 -1.44 4.23
C PHE A 43 -15.12 -0.29 4.62
N PRO A 44 -13.81 -0.56 4.78
CA PRO A 44 -12.85 0.45 5.19
C PRO A 44 -12.64 1.49 4.09
N SER A 45 -12.22 2.67 4.53
CA SER A 45 -11.68 3.74 3.67
C SER A 45 -10.34 4.22 4.24
N GLN A 46 -9.42 4.57 3.36
CA GLN A 46 -8.09 5.09 3.68
C GLN A 46 -7.79 6.32 2.84
N PHE A 47 -7.26 7.35 3.50
CA PHE A 47 -6.97 8.65 2.90
C PHE A 47 -5.47 8.88 2.79
N PHE A 48 -5.05 9.38 1.64
CA PHE A 48 -3.68 9.73 1.34
C PHE A 48 -3.62 11.17 0.82
N GLU A 49 -2.56 11.89 1.18
CA GLU A 49 -2.36 13.28 0.78
C GLU A 49 -0.91 13.55 0.36
N PHE A 50 -0.75 14.45 -0.61
CA PHE A 50 0.52 15.09 -0.92
C PHE A 50 0.33 16.60 -1.06
N SER A 51 1.20 17.39 -0.43
CA SER A 51 1.26 18.83 -0.65
C SER A 51 2.45 19.23 -1.51
N PHE A 52 2.20 19.89 -2.64
CA PHE A 52 3.26 20.44 -3.49
C PHE A 52 3.94 21.67 -2.88
N ASN A 53 3.26 22.37 -1.97
CA ASN A 53 3.83 23.50 -1.22
C ASN A 53 4.85 23.04 -0.17
N ASN A 54 4.73 21.80 0.31
CA ASN A 54 5.66 21.19 1.26
C ASN A 54 5.93 19.73 0.87
N SER A 55 6.58 19.53 -0.28
CA SER A 55 6.82 18.20 -0.87
C SER A 55 7.72 17.30 -0.01
N SER A 56 8.53 17.89 0.87
CA SER A 56 9.41 17.17 1.81
C SER A 56 8.76 16.87 3.16
N ALA A 57 7.47 17.19 3.35
CA ALA A 57 6.78 16.94 4.61
C ALA A 57 6.69 15.43 4.91
N LYS A 58 7.06 15.02 6.13
CA LYS A 58 6.91 13.64 6.61
C LYS A 58 5.45 13.19 6.73
N SER A 59 4.51 14.13 6.74
CA SER A 59 3.07 13.87 6.77
C SER A 59 2.49 13.50 5.41
N ASN A 60 3.24 13.65 4.32
CA ASN A 60 2.80 13.20 3.00
C ASN A 60 2.72 11.67 2.99
N THR A 61 1.58 11.13 2.56
CA THR A 61 1.28 9.69 2.54
C THR A 61 1.07 9.15 1.13
N VAL A 62 0.84 10.02 0.15
CA VAL A 62 1.03 9.65 -1.26
C VAL A 62 2.53 9.59 -1.54
N SER A 63 3.00 8.45 -2.03
CA SER A 63 4.41 8.19 -2.33
C SER A 63 4.69 8.28 -3.84
N PHE A 64 5.97 8.14 -4.21
CA PHE A 64 6.42 8.07 -5.60
C PHE A 64 5.95 9.24 -6.50
N VAL A 65 5.82 10.45 -5.93
CA VAL A 65 5.43 11.62 -6.71
C VAL A 65 6.57 12.03 -7.62
N ASN A 66 6.38 11.86 -8.92
CA ASN A 66 7.37 12.20 -9.96
C ASN A 66 6.66 12.78 -11.18
N ILE A 67 7.33 13.69 -11.88
CA ILE A 67 6.82 14.30 -13.10
C ILE A 67 7.82 13.99 -14.23
N ASN A 68 7.39 13.23 -15.23
CA ASN A 68 8.21 13.00 -16.42
C ASN A 68 8.26 14.30 -17.25
N ASN A 69 9.43 14.57 -17.86
CA ASN A 69 9.66 15.73 -18.74
C ASN A 69 9.57 17.13 -18.09
N SER A 70 9.65 17.24 -16.75
CA SER A 70 9.87 18.52 -16.08
C SER A 70 11.00 18.41 -15.06
N GLY A 71 11.73 19.51 -14.86
CA GLY A 71 12.65 19.65 -13.73
C GLY A 71 11.93 19.51 -12.37
N LYS A 72 12.69 19.72 -11.28
CA LYS A 72 12.29 19.57 -9.86
C LYS A 72 10.78 19.74 -9.59
N LEU A 73 10.20 18.84 -8.79
CA LEU A 73 8.83 18.82 -8.22
C LEU A 73 8.36 20.09 -7.48
N GLN A 74 9.11 21.19 -7.57
CA GLN A 74 8.87 22.39 -6.78
C GLN A 74 7.62 23.12 -7.27
N ASN A 75 6.70 23.36 -6.34
CA ASN A 75 5.49 24.18 -6.48
C ASN A 75 4.39 23.60 -7.39
N GLY A 76 4.46 22.31 -7.73
CA GLY A 76 3.38 21.61 -8.44
C GLY A 76 3.10 22.10 -9.86
N LEU A 77 4.07 22.76 -10.49
CA LEU A 77 3.97 23.20 -11.87
C LEU A 77 3.99 21.99 -12.81
N MET A 78 2.92 21.86 -13.60
CA MET A 78 2.75 20.81 -14.59
C MET A 78 2.64 21.44 -15.96
N LYS A 79 3.51 21.03 -16.88
CA LYS A 79 3.40 21.40 -18.29
C LYS A 79 2.33 20.57 -18.97
N LYS A 80 1.73 21.14 -20.02
CA LYS A 80 0.87 20.41 -20.94
C LYS A 80 1.55 19.09 -21.36
N ASP A 81 0.78 18.01 -21.35
CA ASP A 81 1.20 16.65 -21.71
C ASP A 81 2.30 16.06 -20.81
N ALA A 82 2.66 16.72 -19.71
CA ALA A 82 3.53 16.14 -18.69
C ALA A 82 2.80 15.09 -17.87
N THR A 83 3.48 13.98 -17.61
CA THR A 83 2.92 12.83 -16.89
C THR A 83 3.28 12.92 -15.41
N LEU A 84 2.28 13.07 -14.54
CA LEU A 84 2.43 12.97 -13.09
C LEU A 84 2.22 11.51 -12.65
N SER A 85 3.24 10.90 -12.06
CA SER A 85 3.16 9.58 -11.42
C SER A 85 3.13 9.73 -9.91
N PHE A 86 2.32 8.94 -9.23
CA PHE A 86 2.21 8.90 -7.76
C PHE A 86 1.57 7.58 -7.30
N ALA A 87 1.67 7.26 -6.02
CA ALA A 87 1.15 6.01 -5.48
C ALA A 87 0.44 6.18 -4.14
N ALA A 88 -0.64 5.42 -3.96
CA ALA A 88 -1.22 5.15 -2.64
C ALA A 88 -0.86 3.71 -2.25
N SER A 89 -0.15 3.53 -1.13
CA SER A 89 0.34 2.22 -0.69
C SER A 89 -0.55 1.67 0.42
N SER A 90 -1.14 0.48 0.23
CA SER A 90 -1.95 -0.19 1.24
C SER A 90 -1.92 -1.71 1.11
N PRO A 91 -1.80 -2.46 2.22
CA PRO A 91 -1.94 -3.93 2.21
C PRO A 91 -3.41 -4.38 2.10
N SER A 92 -4.36 -3.45 2.12
CA SER A 92 -5.79 -3.77 2.05
C SER A 92 -6.30 -3.73 0.60
N LEU A 93 -7.31 -4.57 0.34
CA LEU A 93 -8.01 -4.61 -0.94
C LEU A 93 -9.17 -3.62 -0.95
N PHE A 94 -9.23 -2.79 -1.98
CA PHE A 94 -10.25 -1.78 -2.20
C PHE A 94 -10.95 -1.99 -3.55
N SER A 95 -12.19 -1.51 -3.66
CA SER A 95 -12.99 -1.59 -4.90
C SER A 95 -13.04 -0.27 -5.65
N LYS A 96 -12.63 0.82 -5.02
CA LYS A 96 -12.71 2.16 -5.61
C LYS A 96 -11.56 3.05 -5.13
N ALA A 97 -11.02 3.85 -6.03
CA ALA A 97 -10.16 4.98 -5.71
C ALA A 97 -10.84 6.27 -6.12
N LEU A 98 -10.98 7.22 -5.20
CA LEU A 98 -11.35 8.60 -5.52
C LEU A 98 -10.06 9.43 -5.48
N VAL A 99 -9.67 9.98 -6.62
CA VAL A 99 -8.53 10.89 -6.72
C VAL A 99 -9.05 12.29 -6.88
N GLN A 100 -8.51 13.23 -6.11
CA GLN A 100 -8.85 14.64 -6.18
C GLN A 100 -7.59 15.49 -6.27
N PHE A 101 -7.57 16.40 -7.23
CA PHE A 101 -6.56 17.44 -7.35
C PHE A 101 -7.12 18.77 -6.88
N GLU A 102 -6.36 19.49 -6.07
CA GLU A 102 -6.61 20.88 -5.73
C GLU A 102 -5.58 21.76 -6.43
N LEU A 103 -6.06 22.74 -7.20
CA LEU A 103 -5.21 23.67 -7.95
C LEU A 103 -4.79 24.86 -7.10
N ASP A 104 -3.57 25.37 -7.35
CA ASP A 104 -3.13 26.64 -6.79
C ASP A 104 -4.06 27.79 -7.21
N LYS A 105 -4.15 28.82 -6.37
CA LYS A 105 -5.05 29.96 -6.60
C LYS A 105 -4.79 30.68 -7.93
N LYS A 106 -3.54 30.66 -8.42
CA LYS A 106 -3.10 31.30 -9.66
C LYS A 106 -3.08 30.35 -10.86
N SER A 107 -3.37 29.07 -10.66
CA SER A 107 -3.39 28.07 -11.74
C SER A 107 -4.50 28.36 -12.75
N GLN A 108 -4.24 28.00 -14.01
CA GLN A 108 -5.31 27.79 -14.99
C GLN A 108 -6.18 26.60 -14.56
N LYS A 109 -7.42 26.56 -15.05
CA LYS A 109 -8.34 25.41 -14.85
C LYS A 109 -7.82 24.22 -15.66
N ILE A 110 -8.21 23.00 -15.27
CA ILE A 110 -7.96 21.81 -16.08
C ILE A 110 -9.02 21.77 -17.17
N ASP A 111 -8.60 21.80 -18.43
CA ASP A 111 -9.52 21.67 -19.58
C ASP A 111 -9.94 20.21 -19.75
N THR A 112 -8.96 19.32 -19.89
CA THR A 112 -9.14 17.87 -19.86
C THR A 112 -7.99 17.24 -19.08
N GLY A 113 -8.28 16.15 -18.39
CA GLY A 113 -7.25 15.36 -17.76
C GLY A 113 -7.70 13.94 -17.55
N LYS A 114 -6.75 13.02 -17.65
CA LYS A 114 -6.98 11.58 -17.56
C LYS A 114 -6.18 11.05 -16.39
N ILE A 115 -6.78 10.14 -15.63
CA ILE A 115 -6.06 9.35 -14.63
C ILE A 115 -6.16 7.89 -15.03
N ILE A 116 -5.04 7.18 -14.93
CA ILE A 116 -4.94 5.74 -15.06
C ILE A 116 -4.40 5.20 -13.74
N VAL A 117 -4.99 4.14 -13.22
CA VAL A 117 -4.50 3.40 -12.06
C VAL A 117 -4.16 1.96 -12.44
N ARG A 118 -3.00 1.51 -11.94
CA ARG A 118 -2.53 0.13 -11.97
C ARG A 118 -2.22 -0.31 -10.55
N LYS A 119 -2.14 -1.62 -10.33
CA LYS A 119 -1.77 -2.19 -9.02
C LYS A 119 -0.58 -3.13 -9.19
N SER A 120 0.44 -3.02 -8.35
CA SER A 120 1.53 -4.00 -8.19
C SER A 120 2.43 -3.56 -7.03
N TYR A 121 3.72 -3.89 -7.11
CA TYR A 121 4.79 -3.20 -6.38
C TYR A 121 5.41 -2.12 -7.25
N GLN A 122 5.72 -0.95 -6.67
CA GLN A 122 6.35 0.18 -7.35
C GLN A 122 7.59 -0.24 -8.14
N ALA A 123 8.47 -1.05 -7.54
CA ALA A 123 9.70 -1.49 -8.17
C ALA A 123 9.50 -2.43 -9.37
N PHE A 124 8.34 -3.08 -9.50
CA PHE A 124 8.05 -3.94 -10.66
C PHE A 124 7.80 -3.13 -11.95
N PHE A 125 7.43 -1.86 -11.80
CA PHE A 125 7.26 -0.90 -12.90
C PHE A 125 8.53 -0.08 -13.20
N TYR A 126 9.66 -0.40 -12.55
CA TYR A 126 10.93 0.20 -12.92
C TYR A 126 11.30 -0.13 -14.37
N PRO A 127 11.99 0.79 -15.07
CA PRO A 127 12.42 0.56 -16.43
C PRO A 127 13.30 -0.69 -16.50
N GLU A 128 13.13 -1.45 -17.58
CA GLU A 128 13.91 -2.65 -17.79
C GLU A 128 15.36 -2.29 -18.15
N GLY A 129 16.31 -2.92 -17.46
CA GLY A 129 17.73 -2.79 -17.72
C GLY A 129 18.24 -3.83 -18.72
N ASN A 130 19.44 -3.62 -19.26
CA ASN A 130 20.05 -4.57 -20.18
C ASN A 130 20.46 -5.85 -19.42
N PRO A 131 20.01 -7.05 -19.83
CA PRO A 131 20.31 -8.30 -19.13
C PRO A 131 21.81 -8.54 -18.89
N VAL A 132 22.68 -8.13 -19.82
CA VAL A 132 24.14 -8.34 -19.73
C VAL A 132 24.76 -7.54 -18.56
N GLU A 133 24.14 -6.44 -18.14
CA GLU A 133 24.65 -5.60 -17.04
C GLU A 133 24.57 -6.28 -15.67
N ILE A 134 23.87 -7.42 -15.56
CA ILE A 134 23.62 -8.08 -14.27
C ILE A 134 24.49 -9.32 -14.02
N GLU A 135 25.17 -9.88 -15.02
CA GLU A 135 25.94 -11.13 -14.87
C GLU A 135 27.00 -11.05 -13.78
N THR A 136 27.87 -10.04 -13.83
CA THR A 136 28.92 -9.79 -12.81
C THR A 136 28.32 -9.64 -11.43
N TYR A 137 27.16 -8.99 -11.33
CA TYR A 137 26.48 -8.79 -10.05
C TYR A 137 25.95 -10.09 -9.47
N LEU A 138 25.35 -10.96 -10.29
CA LEU A 138 24.90 -12.28 -9.84
C LEU A 138 26.07 -13.14 -9.36
N HIS A 139 27.21 -13.07 -10.04
CA HIS A 139 28.43 -13.77 -9.61
C HIS A 139 28.90 -13.26 -8.23
N THR A 140 29.07 -11.95 -8.05
CA THR A 140 29.47 -11.38 -6.75
C THR A 140 28.47 -11.69 -5.65
N ARG A 141 27.16 -11.60 -5.94
CA ARG A 141 26.10 -11.92 -5.00
C ARG A 141 26.19 -13.38 -4.52
N SER A 142 26.47 -14.32 -5.42
CA SER A 142 26.53 -15.76 -5.09
C SER A 142 27.67 -16.13 -4.13
N GLN A 143 28.70 -15.28 -4.04
CA GLN A 143 29.85 -15.45 -3.14
C GLN A 143 29.57 -14.92 -1.73
N GLN A 144 28.50 -14.14 -1.55
CA GLN A 144 28.14 -13.57 -0.25
C GLN A 144 27.23 -14.54 0.52
N GLN A 145 27.49 -14.71 1.81
CA GLN A 145 26.62 -15.49 2.70
C GLN A 145 25.20 -14.91 2.74
N PHE A 146 25.10 -13.57 2.81
CA PHE A 146 23.85 -12.84 2.65
C PHE A 146 24.02 -11.75 1.59
N GLY A 147 23.67 -12.08 0.35
CA GLY A 147 23.65 -11.11 -0.74
C GLY A 147 22.49 -10.12 -0.64
N ASP A 148 22.53 -9.04 -1.42
CA ASP A 148 21.43 -8.06 -1.48
C ASP A 148 20.06 -8.72 -1.67
N GLY A 149 19.01 -8.17 -1.07
CA GLY A 149 17.66 -8.73 -1.07
C GLY A 149 17.48 -9.92 -0.14
N SER A 150 18.53 -10.40 0.54
CA SER A 150 18.37 -11.41 1.60
C SER A 150 17.56 -10.84 2.76
N LEU A 151 16.66 -11.64 3.31
CA LEU A 151 15.89 -11.33 4.51
C LEU A 151 16.60 -11.95 5.71
N VAL A 152 17.01 -11.12 6.67
CA VAL A 152 17.72 -11.58 7.86
C VAL A 152 17.02 -11.13 9.14
N SER A 153 17.07 -11.94 10.18
CA SER A 153 16.58 -11.61 11.52
C SER A 153 17.74 -11.47 12.49
N TYR A 154 17.74 -10.37 13.25
CA TYR A 154 18.65 -10.16 14.37
C TYR A 154 17.86 -9.65 15.57
N GLY A 155 17.96 -10.33 16.71
CA GLY A 155 17.08 -10.11 17.86
C GLY A 155 15.60 -10.30 17.49
N ASN A 156 14.78 -9.29 17.74
CA ASN A 156 13.33 -9.31 17.46
C ASN A 156 12.97 -8.51 16.19
N SER A 157 13.94 -8.21 15.33
CA SER A 157 13.76 -7.36 14.15
C SER A 157 14.18 -8.08 12.86
N ILE A 158 13.51 -7.73 11.77
CA ILE A 158 13.82 -8.22 10.42
C ILE A 158 14.42 -7.10 9.60
N TYR A 159 15.39 -7.47 8.78
CA TYR A 159 16.13 -6.57 7.92
C TYR A 159 16.18 -7.12 6.49
N VAL A 160 16.30 -6.21 5.53
CA VAL A 160 16.68 -6.54 4.16
C VAL A 160 18.12 -6.11 3.95
N VAL A 161 18.96 -7.02 3.44
CA VAL A 161 20.32 -6.68 3.04
C VAL A 161 20.28 -5.87 1.74
N ASN A 162 20.98 -4.76 1.67
CA ASN A 162 21.05 -3.91 0.47
C ASN A 162 22.39 -3.14 0.45
N ASN A 163 23.27 -3.46 -0.50
CA ASN A 163 24.55 -2.77 -0.72
C ASN A 163 25.38 -2.61 0.57
N ASN A 164 25.68 -3.72 1.26
CA ASN A 164 26.40 -3.72 2.54
C ASN A 164 25.69 -2.94 3.68
N GLN A 165 24.39 -2.72 3.53
CA GLN A 165 23.54 -2.18 4.58
C GLN A 165 22.48 -3.20 5.01
N VAL A 166 22.04 -3.11 6.26
CA VAL A 166 20.84 -3.79 6.77
C VAL A 166 19.73 -2.76 6.95
N MET A 167 18.65 -2.91 6.18
CA MET A 167 17.50 -2.01 6.20
C MET A 167 16.42 -2.58 7.11
N PRO A 168 16.15 -2.00 8.30
CA PRO A 168 15.10 -2.50 9.19
C PRO A 168 13.72 -2.35 8.54
N ILE A 169 12.82 -3.28 8.82
CA ILE A 169 11.41 -3.20 8.42
C ILE A 169 10.58 -2.74 9.63
N ASP A 170 9.72 -1.75 9.45
CA ASP A 170 9.01 -1.09 10.56
C ASP A 170 7.98 -1.97 11.29
N SER A 171 7.46 -3.01 10.63
CA SER A 171 6.36 -3.83 11.13
C SER A 171 6.20 -5.12 10.35
N SER A 172 5.54 -6.11 10.96
CA SER A 172 5.10 -7.34 10.29
C SER A 172 4.11 -7.06 9.16
N GLU A 173 3.28 -6.02 9.29
CA GLU A 173 2.36 -5.59 8.24
C GLU A 173 3.13 -5.10 7.01
N THR A 174 4.15 -4.26 7.17
CA THR A 174 5.01 -3.84 6.05
C THR A 174 5.77 -5.01 5.45
N PHE A 175 6.29 -5.94 6.27
CA PHE A 175 6.96 -7.15 5.79
C PHE A 175 6.07 -7.95 4.83
N LEU A 176 4.86 -8.27 5.26
CA LEU A 176 3.88 -8.99 4.43
C LEU A 176 3.38 -8.15 3.26
N ALA A 177 3.19 -6.83 3.45
CA ALA A 177 2.78 -5.92 2.40
C ALA A 177 3.80 -5.81 1.28
N LEU A 178 5.11 -5.94 1.58
CA LEU A 178 6.18 -6.05 0.60
C LEU A 178 6.23 -7.43 -0.08
N GLY A 179 5.35 -8.37 0.28
CA GLY A 179 5.31 -9.71 -0.31
C GLY A 179 6.46 -10.61 0.14
N TYR A 180 7.13 -10.26 1.23
CA TYR A 180 8.08 -11.15 1.88
C TYR A 180 7.36 -12.25 2.66
N ALA A 181 8.07 -13.35 2.90
CA ALA A 181 7.53 -14.54 3.54
C ALA A 181 8.45 -14.97 4.68
N TRP A 182 7.86 -15.38 5.81
CA TRP A 182 8.59 -15.65 7.05
C TRP A 182 9.54 -16.83 6.90
N GLU A 183 9.17 -17.82 6.10
CA GLU A 183 9.99 -18.99 5.75
C GLU A 183 11.30 -18.64 5.04
N ASN A 184 11.41 -17.43 4.48
CA ASN A 184 12.59 -16.95 3.77
C ASN A 184 13.54 -16.12 4.67
N VAL A 185 13.19 -15.93 5.94
CA VAL A 185 13.99 -15.14 6.89
C VAL A 185 15.10 -16.01 7.47
N LEU A 186 16.34 -15.56 7.35
CA LEU A 186 17.52 -16.25 7.84
C LEU A 186 18.03 -15.61 9.15
N SER A 187 18.43 -16.42 10.12
CA SER A 187 19.08 -15.90 11.32
C SER A 187 20.52 -15.49 10.99
N ILE A 188 20.94 -14.31 11.46
CA ILE A 188 22.30 -13.80 11.32
C ILE A 188 22.92 -13.62 12.71
N ASP A 189 24.18 -14.01 12.86
CA ASP A 189 24.92 -13.84 14.11
C ASP A 189 25.33 -12.38 14.34
N ALA A 190 25.68 -12.06 15.59
CA ALA A 190 26.00 -10.69 15.99
C ALA A 190 27.26 -10.14 15.30
N ASP A 191 28.28 -10.97 15.10
CA ASP A 191 29.55 -10.55 14.50
C ASP A 191 29.34 -10.18 13.03
N LEU A 192 28.69 -11.05 12.26
CA LEU A 192 28.33 -10.75 10.87
C LEU A 192 27.35 -9.58 10.77
N PHE A 193 26.34 -9.50 11.63
CA PHE A 193 25.40 -8.38 11.63
C PHE A 193 26.11 -7.04 11.88
N SER A 194 27.09 -7.02 12.79
CA SER A 194 27.87 -5.81 13.11
C SER A 194 28.76 -5.32 11.95
N ALA A 195 29.07 -6.18 10.99
CA ALA A 195 29.82 -5.81 9.79
C ALA A 195 28.98 -5.01 8.77
N TYR A 196 27.65 -5.06 8.86
CA TYR A 196 26.77 -4.28 8.00
C TYR A 196 26.53 -2.88 8.57
N THR A 197 26.43 -1.89 7.67
CA THR A 197 26.00 -0.54 8.07
C THR A 197 24.48 -0.48 8.20
N LYS A 198 23.95 0.40 9.05
CA LYS A 198 22.50 0.58 9.17
C LYS A 198 21.95 1.34 7.95
N GLY A 199 21.00 0.74 7.24
CA GLY A 199 20.28 1.36 6.14
C GLY A 199 19.03 2.15 6.60
N SER A 200 18.30 2.71 5.64
CA SER A 200 17.03 3.39 5.94
C SER A 200 15.92 2.42 6.33
N LEU A 201 14.98 2.90 7.13
CA LEU A 201 13.80 2.14 7.55
C LEU A 201 12.89 1.88 6.34
N LEU A 202 12.56 0.61 6.11
CA LEU A 202 11.53 0.21 5.15
C LEU A 202 10.16 0.32 5.81
N THR A 203 9.29 1.06 5.14
CA THR A 203 7.91 1.32 5.55
C THR A 203 6.96 0.85 4.45
N LEU A 204 5.66 0.93 4.70
CA LEU A 204 4.64 0.64 3.71
C LEU A 204 4.78 1.46 2.41
N TYR A 205 5.42 2.63 2.45
CA TYR A 205 5.62 3.51 1.28
C TYR A 205 6.93 3.26 0.55
N SER A 206 7.80 2.40 1.10
CA SER A 206 9.09 2.07 0.49
C SER A 206 8.89 1.18 -0.73
N ALA A 207 9.70 1.44 -1.75
CA ALA A 207 9.91 0.48 -2.84
C ALA A 207 10.86 -0.63 -2.38
N HIS A 208 10.81 -1.76 -3.08
CA HIS A 208 11.74 -2.85 -2.85
C HIS A 208 13.19 -2.42 -3.09
N PRO A 209 14.13 -2.77 -2.18
CA PRO A 209 15.54 -2.44 -2.30
C PRO A 209 16.25 -3.30 -3.36
N ASN A 210 17.53 -3.00 -3.60
CA ASN A 210 18.35 -3.76 -4.52
C ASN A 210 18.44 -5.23 -4.09
N GLY A 211 18.59 -6.10 -5.06
CA GLY A 211 18.68 -7.54 -4.88
C GLY A 211 17.34 -8.23 -4.64
N THR A 212 16.23 -7.50 -4.52
CA THR A 212 14.89 -8.10 -4.50
C THR A 212 14.66 -8.84 -5.81
N VAL A 213 14.23 -10.10 -5.72
CA VAL A 213 13.83 -10.89 -6.87
C VAL A 213 12.31 -10.93 -6.95
N PHE A 214 11.75 -10.57 -8.10
CA PHE A 214 10.34 -10.77 -8.43
C PHE A 214 10.17 -12.02 -9.29
N GLN A 215 9.11 -12.79 -9.05
CA GLN A 215 8.72 -13.94 -9.85
C GLN A 215 7.28 -13.78 -10.32
N THR A 216 7.07 -13.87 -11.63
CA THR A 216 5.75 -13.72 -12.25
C THR A 216 4.90 -14.99 -12.14
N ASP A 217 3.63 -14.87 -12.49
CA ASP A 217 2.71 -15.99 -12.73
C ASP A 217 3.10 -16.89 -13.91
N THR A 218 3.99 -16.41 -14.79
CA THR A 218 4.59 -17.15 -15.91
C THR A 218 6.00 -17.67 -15.61
N ASP A 219 6.42 -17.65 -14.34
CA ASP A 219 7.73 -18.08 -13.84
C ASP A 219 8.95 -17.28 -14.35
N LYS A 220 8.72 -16.13 -15.00
CA LYS A 220 9.80 -15.19 -15.31
C LYS A 220 10.29 -14.53 -14.03
N LYS A 221 11.61 -14.41 -13.93
CA LYS A 221 12.26 -13.81 -12.75
C LYS A 221 12.93 -12.50 -13.14
N TYR A 222 12.86 -11.54 -12.22
CA TYR A 222 13.48 -10.24 -12.37
C TYR A 222 14.20 -9.86 -11.10
N ILE A 223 15.31 -9.13 -11.20
CA ILE A 223 16.02 -8.57 -10.05
C ILE A 223 16.01 -7.06 -10.09
N ILE A 224 15.80 -6.44 -8.93
CA ILE A 224 15.84 -4.99 -8.77
C ILE A 224 17.26 -4.54 -8.46
N ARG A 225 17.76 -3.56 -9.23
CA ARG A 225 19.06 -2.96 -8.98
C ARG A 225 19.11 -1.53 -9.51
N ASN A 226 19.55 -0.59 -8.68
CA ASN A 226 19.76 0.82 -9.03
C ASN A 226 18.55 1.46 -9.73
N GLY A 227 17.33 1.19 -9.21
CA GLY A 227 16.10 1.74 -9.78
C GLY A 227 15.68 1.16 -11.13
N LYS A 228 16.30 0.05 -11.56
CA LYS A 228 15.94 -0.71 -12.76
C LYS A 228 15.55 -2.13 -12.38
N LYS A 229 14.77 -2.77 -13.25
CA LYS A 229 14.38 -4.17 -13.17
C LYS A 229 15.10 -4.95 -14.28
N TYR A 230 15.86 -5.98 -13.94
CA TYR A 230 16.60 -6.78 -14.92
C TYR A 230 15.98 -8.17 -15.02
N PRO A 231 15.72 -8.70 -16.21
CA PRO A 231 15.32 -10.09 -16.36
C PRO A 231 16.47 -11.01 -15.95
N LEU A 232 16.12 -12.13 -15.31
CA LEU A 232 17.06 -13.16 -14.90
C LEU A 232 16.97 -14.38 -15.84
N PRO A 233 18.06 -15.14 -15.99
CA PRO A 233 18.05 -16.44 -16.66
C PRO A 233 16.99 -17.38 -16.08
N SER A 234 16.44 -18.26 -16.92
CA SER A 234 15.37 -19.19 -16.51
C SER A 234 15.81 -20.19 -15.44
N ASP A 235 17.07 -20.60 -15.48
CA ASP A 235 17.71 -21.51 -14.53
C ASP A 235 18.09 -20.83 -13.20
N PHE A 236 17.98 -19.50 -13.12
CA PHE A 236 18.19 -18.79 -11.86
C PHE A 236 17.19 -19.25 -10.81
N THR A 237 17.70 -19.74 -9.68
CA THR A 237 16.91 -20.18 -8.54
C THR A 237 16.90 -19.10 -7.48
N ALA A 238 15.70 -18.66 -7.10
CA ALA A 238 15.51 -17.64 -6.06
C ALA A 238 14.88 -18.28 -4.83
N THR A 239 15.54 -18.19 -3.69
CA THR A 239 15.03 -18.71 -2.41
C THR A 239 13.96 -17.81 -1.80
N ALA A 240 13.97 -16.50 -2.10
CA ALA A 240 13.09 -15.50 -1.50
C ALA A 240 12.42 -14.59 -2.54
N ALA A 241 11.85 -15.16 -3.61
CA ALA A 241 11.22 -14.36 -4.65
C ALA A 241 9.85 -13.80 -4.22
N VAL A 242 9.65 -12.50 -4.44
CA VAL A 242 8.38 -11.81 -4.24
C VAL A 242 7.47 -12.08 -5.44
N ARG A 243 6.23 -12.50 -5.19
CA ARG A 243 5.26 -12.83 -6.24
C ARG A 243 4.64 -11.59 -6.87
N VAL A 244 4.66 -11.53 -8.20
CA VAL A 244 4.03 -10.49 -9.03
C VAL A 244 3.21 -11.14 -10.15
N SER A 245 2.41 -10.36 -10.87
CA SER A 245 1.67 -10.84 -12.04
C SER A 245 1.93 -9.96 -13.25
N GLU A 246 2.19 -10.57 -14.42
CA GLU A 246 2.37 -9.82 -15.67
C GLU A 246 1.09 -9.05 -16.08
N LYS A 247 -0.07 -9.49 -15.58
CA LYS A 247 -1.35 -8.80 -15.78
C LYS A 247 -1.32 -7.36 -15.25
N SER A 248 -0.41 -7.00 -14.32
CA SER A 248 -0.30 -5.63 -13.82
C SER A 248 0.10 -4.61 -14.90
N PHE A 249 0.71 -5.04 -16.00
CA PHE A 249 1.03 -4.15 -17.12
C PHE A 249 -0.17 -3.92 -18.05
N ALA A 250 -1.00 -4.95 -18.23
CA ALA A 250 -2.13 -4.94 -19.17
C ALA A 250 -3.44 -4.46 -18.52
N LEU A 251 -3.63 -4.67 -17.22
CA LEU A 251 -4.83 -4.27 -16.50
C LEU A 251 -4.64 -2.90 -15.84
N SER A 252 -5.55 -2.01 -16.16
CA SER A 252 -5.70 -0.71 -15.52
C SER A 252 -7.17 -0.33 -15.40
N ALA A 253 -7.46 0.64 -14.55
CA ALA A 253 -8.69 1.41 -14.62
C ALA A 253 -8.35 2.85 -14.96
N ASP A 254 -9.25 3.54 -15.64
CA ASP A 254 -9.05 4.93 -16.01
C ASP A 254 -10.34 5.73 -15.89
N CYS A 255 -10.17 7.05 -15.88
CA CYS A 255 -11.26 8.01 -15.78
C CYS A 255 -10.87 9.30 -16.50
N GLN A 256 -11.87 10.14 -16.75
CA GLN A 256 -11.67 11.54 -17.07
C GLN A 256 -11.93 12.38 -15.82
N LEU A 257 -11.08 13.37 -15.57
CA LEU A 257 -11.25 14.32 -14.48
C LEU A 257 -12.52 15.12 -14.66
N GLN A 258 -13.30 15.20 -13.58
CA GLN A 258 -14.52 15.98 -13.51
C GLN A 258 -14.32 17.13 -12.54
N LYS A 259 -14.79 18.31 -12.91
CA LYS A 259 -14.77 19.47 -12.03
C LYS A 259 -15.77 19.26 -10.89
N ASP A 260 -15.35 19.52 -9.66
CA ASP A 260 -16.25 19.52 -8.52
C ASP A 260 -17.32 20.62 -8.66
N VAL A 261 -18.57 20.27 -8.36
CA VAL A 261 -19.74 21.14 -8.54
C VAL A 261 -19.69 22.34 -7.60
N LEU A 262 -19.11 22.16 -6.41
CA LEU A 262 -19.12 23.16 -5.34
C LEU A 262 -17.86 24.05 -5.30
N THR A 263 -16.77 23.65 -5.95
CA THR A 263 -15.50 24.38 -5.88
C THR A 263 -14.82 24.53 -7.23
N PHE A 264 -14.40 25.76 -7.57
CA PHE A 264 -13.81 26.07 -8.88
C PHE A 264 -12.39 25.53 -9.11
N ARG A 265 -11.76 24.96 -8.07
CA ARG A 265 -10.34 24.56 -8.06
C ARG A 265 -10.11 23.09 -7.76
N LYS A 266 -11.17 22.31 -7.51
CA LYS A 266 -11.05 20.88 -7.26
C LYS A 266 -11.57 20.10 -8.45
N TYR A 267 -10.80 19.08 -8.80
CA TYR A 267 -11.14 18.13 -9.85
C TYR A 267 -11.02 16.74 -9.27
N SER A 268 -12.03 15.93 -9.49
CA SER A 268 -12.11 14.59 -8.95
C SER A 268 -12.28 13.55 -10.05
N CYS A 269 -11.91 12.32 -9.71
CA CYS A 269 -12.07 11.18 -10.57
C CYS A 269 -12.32 9.94 -9.71
N ASP A 270 -13.36 9.19 -10.09
CA ASP A 270 -13.71 7.91 -9.49
C ASP A 270 -13.19 6.76 -10.38
N LEU A 271 -12.29 5.94 -9.83
CA LEU A 271 -11.67 4.80 -10.51
C LEU A 271 -12.20 3.48 -9.94
N PRO A 272 -12.85 2.62 -10.74
CA PRO A 272 -13.24 1.28 -10.29
C PRO A 272 -12.01 0.38 -10.20
N LEU A 273 -11.77 -0.22 -9.02
CA LEU A 273 -10.61 -1.08 -8.77
C LEU A 273 -10.95 -2.58 -8.80
N ASP A 274 -12.19 -2.96 -9.11
CA ASP A 274 -12.66 -4.35 -9.06
C ASP A 274 -11.77 -5.31 -9.87
N ARG A 275 -11.31 -4.87 -11.06
CA ARG A 275 -10.45 -5.65 -11.95
C ARG A 275 -8.99 -5.76 -11.47
N LEU A 276 -8.61 -4.98 -10.47
CA LEU A 276 -7.25 -4.92 -9.92
C LEU A 276 -7.12 -5.66 -8.59
N GLN A 277 -8.23 -6.13 -7.99
CA GLN A 277 -8.21 -6.74 -6.66
C GLN A 277 -7.32 -7.98 -6.58
N ASP A 278 -7.34 -8.81 -7.63
CA ASP A 278 -6.57 -10.06 -7.72
C ASP A 278 -5.08 -9.85 -8.07
N ILE A 279 -4.68 -8.61 -8.39
CA ILE A 279 -3.28 -8.31 -8.71
C ILE A 279 -2.47 -8.23 -7.40
N PRO A 280 -1.41 -9.03 -7.24
CA PRO A 280 -0.54 -8.96 -6.06
C PRO A 280 0.20 -7.63 -6.04
N GLY A 281 0.38 -7.06 -4.85
CA GLY A 281 1.00 -5.76 -4.67
C GLY A 281 0.24 -4.86 -3.69
N LYS A 282 0.98 -3.99 -3.01
CA LYS A 282 0.44 -2.97 -2.10
C LYS A 282 0.21 -1.62 -2.76
N ASP A 283 0.83 -1.37 -3.93
CA ASP A 283 0.89 -0.05 -4.53
C ASP A 283 -0.19 0.12 -5.59
N TYR A 284 -1.08 1.11 -5.37
CA TYR A 284 -1.99 1.62 -6.38
C TYR A 284 -1.30 2.79 -7.08
N LEU A 285 -0.66 2.49 -8.21
CA LEU A 285 0.15 3.40 -9.00
C LEU A 285 -0.73 4.17 -9.96
N MET A 286 -0.71 5.48 -9.85
CA MET A 286 -1.55 6.40 -10.59
C MET A 286 -0.69 7.24 -11.51
N THR A 287 -1.23 7.47 -12.70
CA THR A 287 -0.64 8.31 -13.73
C THR A 287 -1.69 9.32 -14.16
N ALA A 288 -1.38 10.60 -14.02
CA ALA A 288 -2.25 11.70 -14.43
C ALA A 288 -1.60 12.53 -15.53
N GLU A 289 -2.41 12.88 -16.53
CA GLU A 289 -2.03 13.73 -17.66
C GLU A 289 -3.05 14.86 -17.80
N PHE A 290 -2.58 16.05 -18.18
CA PHE A 290 -3.38 17.27 -18.29
C PHE A 290 -3.14 17.93 -19.65
N SER A 291 -4.20 18.41 -20.29
CA SER A 291 -4.12 18.98 -21.64
C SER A 291 -3.60 20.42 -21.71
N ASN A 292 -3.35 21.04 -20.57
CA ASN A 292 -2.89 22.43 -20.47
C ASN A 292 -1.96 22.60 -19.26
N ASP A 293 -1.22 23.71 -19.24
CA ASP A 293 -0.34 24.05 -18.12
C ASP A 293 -1.17 24.33 -16.86
N ILE A 294 -0.84 23.65 -15.76
CA ILE A 294 -1.51 23.83 -14.46
C ILE A 294 -0.50 23.92 -13.32
N GLN A 295 -0.98 24.36 -12.17
CA GLN A 295 -0.23 24.34 -10.93
C GLN A 295 -1.04 23.64 -9.85
N LEU A 296 -0.55 22.49 -9.40
CA LEU A 296 -1.16 21.69 -8.34
C LEU A 296 -0.74 22.19 -6.96
N GLN A 297 -1.68 22.23 -6.03
CA GLN A 297 -1.45 22.53 -4.62
C GLN A 297 -1.39 21.24 -3.79
N ASN A 298 -2.40 20.37 -3.97
CA ASN A 298 -2.54 19.12 -3.24
C ASN A 298 -3.06 17.98 -4.13
N ILE A 299 -2.66 16.76 -3.79
CA ILE A 299 -3.26 15.51 -4.27
C ILE A 299 -3.94 14.85 -3.08
N PHE A 300 -5.17 14.41 -3.25
CA PHE A 300 -5.86 13.55 -2.30
C PHE A 300 -6.25 12.25 -2.99
N VAL A 301 -6.03 11.14 -2.30
CA VAL A 301 -6.49 9.82 -2.75
C VAL A 301 -7.28 9.18 -1.62
N GLU A 302 -8.51 8.76 -1.89
CA GLU A 302 -9.30 7.92 -1.01
C GLU A 302 -9.41 6.53 -1.62
N LEU A 303 -8.83 5.52 -0.98
CA LEU A 303 -9.07 4.11 -1.31
C LEU A 303 -10.22 3.62 -0.44
N LYS A 304 -11.30 3.13 -1.05
CA LYS A 304 -12.47 2.65 -0.31
C LYS A 304 -13.04 1.38 -0.89
N LYS A 305 -13.74 0.65 -0.02
CA LYS A 305 -14.49 -0.54 -0.39
C LYS A 305 -15.97 -0.22 -0.34
N ASP A 306 -16.63 -0.29 -1.50
CA ASP A 306 -18.06 -0.01 -1.61
C ASP A 306 -18.89 -1.10 -0.92
N ALA A 307 -20.05 -0.72 -0.40
CA ALA A 307 -20.96 -1.63 0.32
C ALA A 307 -21.71 -2.58 -0.62
N THR A 308 -21.00 -3.56 -1.18
CA THR A 308 -21.56 -4.58 -2.08
C THR A 308 -21.43 -5.98 -1.49
N ILE A 309 -22.27 -6.93 -1.95
CA ILE A 309 -22.24 -8.33 -1.50
C ILE A 309 -20.89 -8.99 -1.83
N ALA A 310 -20.32 -8.68 -3.01
CA ALA A 310 -19.00 -9.18 -3.41
C ALA A 310 -17.91 -8.71 -2.44
N ASN A 311 -17.90 -7.40 -2.14
CA ASN A 311 -16.94 -6.81 -1.20
C ASN A 311 -17.11 -7.33 0.23
N LEU A 312 -18.35 -7.58 0.67
CA LEU A 312 -18.65 -8.19 1.96
C LEU A 312 -18.01 -9.57 2.07
N LYS A 313 -18.23 -10.44 1.07
CA LYS A 313 -17.67 -11.79 1.02
C LYS A 313 -16.14 -11.76 1.07
N LEU A 314 -15.52 -10.86 0.30
CA LEU A 314 -14.06 -10.67 0.30
C LEU A 314 -13.52 -10.18 1.65
N SER A 315 -14.18 -9.20 2.27
CA SER A 315 -13.77 -8.70 3.60
C SER A 315 -13.85 -9.78 4.66
N LEU A 316 -14.93 -10.57 4.69
CA LEU A 316 -15.08 -11.68 5.63
C LEU A 316 -14.00 -12.77 5.41
N SER A 317 -13.74 -13.14 4.15
CA SER A 317 -12.68 -14.10 3.80
C SER A 317 -11.31 -13.63 4.29
N ASN A 318 -10.99 -12.35 4.09
CA ASN A 318 -9.71 -11.77 4.52
C ASN A 318 -9.60 -11.67 6.05
N LEU A 319 -10.68 -11.35 6.76
CA LEU A 319 -10.70 -11.35 8.23
C LEU A 319 -10.42 -12.75 8.78
N ILE A 320 -11.05 -13.78 8.21
CA ILE A 320 -10.80 -15.18 8.59
C ILE A 320 -9.34 -15.56 8.32
N LYS A 321 -8.80 -15.21 7.14
CA LYS A 321 -7.40 -15.50 6.79
C LYS A 321 -6.42 -14.84 7.77
N ARG A 322 -6.57 -13.54 8.04
CA ARG A 322 -5.74 -12.80 9.00
C ARG A 322 -5.84 -13.37 10.41
N SER A 323 -7.03 -13.81 10.83
CA SER A 323 -7.22 -14.47 12.13
C SER A 323 -6.50 -15.82 12.21
N LYS A 324 -6.29 -16.53 11.11
CA LYS A 324 -5.49 -17.76 11.13
C LYS A 324 -4.01 -17.46 11.18
N GLU A 325 -3.54 -16.51 10.37
CA GLU A 325 -2.11 -16.13 10.29
C GLU A 325 -1.58 -15.52 11.60
N ASN A 326 -2.39 -14.71 12.30
CA ASN A 326 -2.01 -14.15 13.60
C ASN A 326 -2.09 -15.16 14.77
N TYR A 327 -2.69 -16.35 14.55
CA TYR A 327 -2.87 -17.38 15.58
C TYR A 327 -2.03 -18.65 15.33
N VAL A 328 -1.23 -18.71 14.27
CA VAL A 328 -0.18 -19.75 14.18
C VAL A 328 0.90 -19.37 15.19
N PRO A 329 1.10 -20.15 16.28
CA PRO A 329 2.18 -19.90 17.21
C PRO A 329 3.49 -20.00 16.42
N THR A 330 4.38 -19.03 16.62
CA THR A 330 5.82 -19.23 16.35
C THR A 330 6.22 -20.55 17.00
N ILE A 331 6.32 -21.61 16.20
CA ILE A 331 7.01 -22.82 16.61
C ILE A 331 8.47 -22.40 16.69
N SER A 332 8.87 -21.99 17.89
CA SER A 332 10.26 -22.02 18.31
C SER A 332 10.72 -23.47 18.18
N ASN A 333 11.38 -23.79 17.08
CA ASN A 333 12.29 -24.94 17.09
C ASN A 333 13.66 -24.41 17.50
N GLN A 334 14.11 -25.00 18.60
CA GLN A 334 15.34 -24.76 19.35
C GLN A 334 16.60 -24.89 18.52
#